data_AF-A0A932JJ43-F1
#
_entry.id   AF-A0A932JJ43-F1
#
_cell.length_a   1.000
_cell.length_b   1.000
_cell.length_c   1.000
_cell.angle_alpha   90.00
_cell.angle_beta   90.00
_cell.angle_gamma   90.00
#
_symmetry.space_group_name_H-M   'P 1'
#
loop_
_entity.id
_entity.type
_entity.pdbx_description
1 polymer ?
#
loop_
_entity_poly.entity_id
_entity_poly.type
_entity_poly.pdbx_seq_one_letter_code
_entity_poly.pdbx_strand_id
1 'polypeptide(L)'
;MDLSSFQSLVKQLTLLPQETEWVEWKHNNIDPEEIGRNISALSNAAALLSKQRAYIMWGIEDKTGRMLGTTFHPRDSRLGNQELESWLSV
;
A
#
# COMPACT_ATOMS: atom_id res chain seq x y z
N MET A 1 -12.51 -12.92 -1.48
CA MET A 1 -11.22 -13.35 -0.90
C MET A 1 -11.51 -13.67 0.55
N ASP A 2 -11.18 -14.88 0.99
CA ASP A 2 -11.32 -15.26 2.40
C ASP A 2 -10.11 -14.76 3.22
N LEU A 3 -10.19 -14.84 4.55
CA LEU A 3 -9.13 -14.37 5.43
C LEU A 3 -7.80 -15.11 5.22
N SER A 4 -7.87 -16.42 4.95
CA SER A 4 -6.68 -17.26 4.70
C SER A 4 -5.91 -16.85 3.45
N SER A 5 -6.61 -16.54 2.36
CA SER A 5 -6.02 -16.08 1.11
C SER A 5 -5.40 -14.69 1.26
N PHE A 6 -6.04 -13.79 2.03
CA PHE A 6 -5.45 -12.48 2.34
C PHE A 6 -4.17 -12.60 3.18
N GLN A 7 -4.18 -13.40 4.25
CA GLN A 7 -2.99 -13.64 5.07
C GLN A 7 -1.85 -14.25 4.26
N SER A 8 -2.16 -15.16 3.34
CA SER A 8 -1.17 -15.77 2.46
C SER A 8 -0.56 -14.75 1.50
N LEU A 9 -1.37 -13.86 0.93
CA LEU A 9 -0.92 -12.77 0.09
C LEU A 9 0.03 -11.83 0.85
N VAL A 10 -0.35 -11.37 2.05
CA VAL A 10 0.50 -10.49 2.87
C VAL A 10 1.85 -11.16 3.18
N LYS A 11 1.84 -12.45 3.52
CA LYS A 11 3.07 -13.22 3.71
C LYS A 11 3.93 -13.27 2.44
N GLN A 12 3.33 -13.52 1.28
CA GLN A 12 4.06 -13.54 0.01
C GLN A 12 4.70 -12.19 -0.31
N LEU A 13 3.98 -11.09 -0.09
CA LEU A 13 4.47 -9.75 -0.36
C LEU A 13 5.57 -9.32 0.62
N THR A 14 5.52 -9.77 1.88
CA THR A 14 6.56 -9.50 2.89
C THR A 14 7.80 -10.39 2.76
N LEU A 15 7.72 -11.49 2.01
CA LEU A 15 8.85 -12.36 1.67
C LEU A 15 9.68 -11.84 0.49
N LEU A 16 9.24 -10.76 -0.18
CA LEU A 16 10.06 -10.10 -1.19
C LEU A 16 11.35 -9.58 -0.53
N PRO A 17 12.50 -9.65 -1.21
CA PRO A 17 13.78 -9.21 -0.62
C PRO A 17 13.81 -7.69 -0.37
N GLN A 18 13.02 -6.93 -1.13
CA GLN A 18 12.86 -5.49 -1.06
C GLN A 18 11.54 -5.09 -1.75
N GLU A 19 11.20 -3.81 -1.67
CA GLU A 19 10.14 -3.21 -2.48
C GLU A 19 10.35 -3.46 -3.97
N THR A 20 9.25 -3.53 -4.70
CA THR A 20 9.24 -3.72 -6.16
C THR A 20 8.40 -2.63 -6.80
N GLU A 21 8.45 -2.51 -8.11
CA GLU A 21 7.75 -1.47 -8.84
C GLU A 21 6.22 -1.53 -8.68
N TRP A 22 5.66 -2.66 -8.21
CA TRP A 22 4.23 -2.87 -7.97
C TRP A 22 3.90 -3.19 -6.50
N VAL A 23 4.88 -3.09 -5.59
CA VAL A 23 4.70 -3.31 -4.15
C VAL A 23 5.48 -2.24 -3.39
N GLU A 24 4.76 -1.34 -2.73
CA GLU A 24 5.30 -0.30 -1.85
C GLU A 24 5.08 -0.68 -0.38
N TRP A 25 6.09 -0.48 0.46
CA TRP A 25 6.02 -0.64 1.90
C TRP A 25 6.09 0.73 2.59
N LYS A 26 5.21 0.95 3.56
CA LYS A 26 5.23 2.14 4.40
C LYS A 26 5.10 1.72 5.85
N HIS A 27 5.77 2.45 6.74
CA HIS A 27 5.50 2.28 8.17
C HIS A 27 4.21 3.02 8.54
N ASN A 28 4.25 4.35 8.59
CA ASN A 28 3.12 5.22 8.95
C ASN A 28 3.07 6.50 8.09
N ASN A 29 3.64 6.50 6.89
CA ASN A 29 3.49 7.67 6.03
C ASN A 29 2.05 7.73 5.50
N ILE A 30 1.39 8.83 5.78
CA ILE A 30 -0.03 9.06 5.50
C ILE A 30 -0.27 10.35 4.71
N ASP A 31 0.79 10.95 4.14
CA ASP A 31 0.66 12.11 3.27
C ASP A 31 -0.24 11.76 2.07
N PRO A 32 -1.43 12.36 1.94
CA PRO A 32 -2.35 12.06 0.85
C PRO A 32 -1.76 12.25 -0.54
N GLU A 33 -0.91 13.27 -0.72
CA GLU A 33 -0.29 13.51 -2.02
C GLU A 33 0.71 12.41 -2.39
N GLU A 34 1.50 11.95 -1.41
CA GLU A 34 2.42 10.83 -1.62
C GLU A 34 1.66 9.54 -1.90
N ILE A 35 0.56 9.29 -1.17
CA ILE A 35 -0.31 8.13 -1.44
C ILE A 35 -0.84 8.19 -2.86
N GLY A 36 -1.36 9.34 -3.31
CA GLY A 36 -1.85 9.53 -4.68
C GLY A 36 -0.76 9.30 -5.73
N ARG A 37 0.44 9.85 -5.53
CA ARG A 37 1.59 9.62 -6.42
C ARG A 37 1.97 8.14 -6.47
N ASN A 38 2.01 7.45 -5.33
CA ASN A 38 2.33 6.04 -5.26
C ASN A 38 1.28 5.19 -5.97
N ILE A 39 -0.01 5.45 -5.76
CA ILE A 39 -1.10 4.75 -6.48
C ILE A 39 -0.93 4.89 -7.99
N SER A 40 -0.64 6.09 -8.47
CA SER A 40 -0.41 6.34 -9.90
C SER A 40 0.81 5.57 -10.43
N ALA A 41 1.95 5.67 -9.75
CA ALA A 41 3.18 4.97 -10.13
C ALA A 41 3.01 3.44 -10.15
N LEU A 42 2.42 2.89 -9.08
CA LEU A 42 2.16 1.47 -8.90
C LEU A 42 1.18 0.92 -9.95
N SER A 43 0.14 1.69 -10.29
CA SER A 43 -0.83 1.28 -11.32
C SER A 43 -0.16 1.17 -12.68
N ASN A 44 0.69 2.15 -13.03
CA ASN A 44 1.45 2.13 -14.27
C ASN A 44 2.44 0.96 -14.31
N ALA A 45 3.14 0.69 -13.20
CA ALA A 45 4.08 -0.42 -13.10
C ALA A 45 3.38 -1.79 -13.18
N ALA A 46 2.23 -1.97 -12.52
CA ALA A 46 1.43 -3.19 -12.62
C ALA A 46 0.99 -3.44 -14.07
N ALA A 47 0.55 -2.40 -14.78
CA ALA A 47 0.21 -2.50 -16.20
C ALA A 47 1.42 -2.90 -17.05
N LEU A 48 2.56 -2.25 -16.85
CA LEU A 48 3.81 -2.53 -17.58
C LEU A 48 4.31 -3.97 -17.35
N LEU A 49 4.22 -4.46 -16.11
CA LEU A 49 4.71 -5.79 -15.72
C LEU A 49 3.64 -6.88 -15.84
N SER A 50 2.50 -6.59 -16.45
CA SER A 50 1.36 -7.52 -16.60
C SER A 50 0.89 -8.14 -15.27
N LYS A 51 0.92 -7.37 -14.19
CA LYS A 51 0.35 -7.74 -12.89
C LYS A 51 -1.11 -7.31 -12.85
N GLN A 52 -1.98 -8.18 -12.31
CA GLN A 52 -3.40 -7.82 -12.13
C GLN A 52 -3.62 -6.71 -11.11
N ARG A 53 -2.69 -6.53 -10.16
CA ARG A 53 -2.82 -5.62 -9.02
C ARG A 53 -1.45 -5.13 -8.59
N ALA A 54 -1.41 -3.92 -8.05
CA ALA A 54 -0.32 -3.42 -7.22
C ALA A 54 -0.78 -3.28 -5.76
N TYR A 55 0.17 -3.15 -4.84
CA TYR A 55 -0.09 -3.13 -3.41
C TYR A 55 0.70 -2.03 -2.71
N ILE A 56 0.04 -1.34 -1.78
CA ILE A 56 0.69 -0.54 -0.74
C ILE A 56 0.42 -1.24 0.58
N MET A 57 1.47 -1.50 1.36
CA MET A 57 1.36 -2.13 2.67
C MET A 57 1.85 -1.20 3.77
N TRP A 58 0.94 -0.80 4.65
CA TRP A 58 1.28 -0.04 5.86
C TRP A 58 1.69 -0.95 7.00
N GLY A 59 2.54 -0.43 7.88
CA GLY A 59 3.10 -1.12 9.03
C GLY A 59 4.33 -1.97 8.73
N ILE A 60 4.99 -1.74 7.61
CA ILE A 60 6.21 -2.42 7.19
C ILE A 60 7.34 -1.39 7.06
N GLU A 61 8.51 -1.73 7.60
CA GLU A 61 9.72 -0.95 7.40
C GLU A 61 10.25 -1.14 5.97
N ASP A 62 10.20 -0.08 5.17
CA ASP A 62 10.65 0.04 3.76
C ASP A 62 11.96 -0.72 3.47
N LYS A 63 13.00 -0.54 4.28
CA LYS A 63 14.32 -1.12 3.97
C LYS A 63 14.50 -2.58 4.35
N THR A 64 13.69 -3.10 5.28
CA THR A 64 13.95 -4.42 5.89
C THR A 64 12.80 -5.40 5.71
N GLY A 65 11.62 -4.94 5.26
CA GLY A 65 10.41 -5.75 5.20
C GLY A 65 9.87 -6.14 6.59
N ARG A 66 10.44 -5.58 7.67
CA ARG A 66 10.04 -5.92 9.03
C ARG A 66 8.66 -5.36 9.33
N MET A 67 7.76 -6.23 9.80
CA MET A 67 6.45 -5.82 10.30
C MET A 67 6.62 -5.08 11.64
N LEU A 68 6.33 -3.78 11.63
CA LEU A 68 6.32 -2.92 12.80
C LEU A 68 4.89 -2.71 13.35
N GLY A 69 3.88 -2.96 12.52
CA GLY A 69 2.51 -2.53 12.77
C GLY A 69 2.32 -1.06 12.40
N THR A 70 1.07 -0.60 12.39
CA THR A 70 0.72 0.76 12.00
C THR A 70 -0.37 1.31 12.89
N THR A 71 -0.38 2.62 13.10
CA THR A 71 -1.49 3.35 13.72
C THR A 71 -2.40 3.98 12.66
N PHE A 72 -2.05 3.85 11.38
CA PHE A 72 -2.83 4.39 10.29
C PHE A 72 -4.07 3.55 10.04
N HIS A 73 -5.22 4.21 10.12
CA HIS A 73 -6.52 3.65 9.81
C HIS A 73 -7.10 4.48 8.65
N PRO A 74 -7.03 3.99 7.39
CA PRO A 74 -7.45 4.76 6.21
C PRO A 74 -8.87 5.29 6.30
N ARG A 75 -9.78 4.52 6.89
CA ARG A 75 -11.21 4.87 7.07
C ARG A 75 -11.46 5.99 8.06
N ASP A 76 -10.53 6.24 8.97
CA ASP A 76 -10.62 7.30 9.97
C ASP A 76 -9.86 8.55 9.51
N SER A 77 -9.18 8.49 8.36
CA SER A 77 -8.31 9.54 7.85
C SER A 77 -9.04 10.48 6.92
N ARG A 78 -8.85 11.79 7.11
CA ARG A 78 -9.54 12.84 6.34
C ARG A 78 -8.55 13.87 5.83
N LEU A 79 -8.84 14.42 4.65
CA LEU A 79 -8.19 15.62 4.13
C LEU A 79 -9.19 16.77 4.12
N GLY A 80 -9.06 17.69 5.08
CA GLY A 80 -10.08 18.69 5.34
C GLY A 80 -11.41 18.03 5.75
N ASN A 81 -12.47 18.28 4.98
CA ASN A 81 -13.80 17.69 5.22
C ASN A 81 -14.06 16.38 4.46
N GLN A 82 -13.14 15.94 3.59
CA GLN A 82 -13.32 14.75 2.77
C GLN A 82 -12.61 13.53 3.35
N GLU A 83 -13.23 12.35 3.26
CA GLU A 83 -12.57 11.08 3.57
C GLU A 83 -11.39 10.86 2.63
N LEU A 84 -10.26 10.37 3.16
CA LEU A 84 -9.07 10.11 2.36
C LEU A 84 -9.35 9.16 1.19
N GLU A 85 -10.14 8.10 1.41
CA GLU A 85 -10.52 7.15 0.36
C GLU A 85 -11.27 7.83 -0.80
N SER A 86 -12.21 8.73 -0.49
CA SER A 86 -12.94 9.49 -1.52
C SER A 86 -12.07 10.52 -2.22
N TRP A 87 -11.05 11.05 -1.54
CA TRP A 87 -10.09 11.97 -2.14
C TRP A 87 -9.10 11.26 -3.07
N LEU A 88 -8.75 9.99 -2.79
CA LEU A 88 -7.85 9.20 -3.63
C LEU A 88 -8.54 8.58 -4.85
N SER A 89 -9.87 8.60 -4.90
CA SER A 89 -10.65 7.97 -5.98
C SER A 89 -10.93 8.89 -7.18
N VAL A 90 -10.48 10.14 -7.14
CA VAL A 90 -10.68 11.14 -8.20
C VAL A 90 -9.61 11.09 -9.29
#